data_AF-A0A921B975-F1
#
_entry.id   AF-A0A921B975-F1
#
_cell.length_a   1.000
_cell.length_b   1.000
_cell.length_c   1.000
_cell.angle_alpha   90.00
_cell.angle_beta   90.00
_cell.angle_gamma   90.00
#
_symmetry.space_group_name_H-M   'P 1'
#
loop_
_entity.id
_entity.type
_entity.pdbx_description
1 polymer ?
#
loop_
_entity_poly.entity_id
_entity_poly.type
_entity_poly.pdbx_seq_one_letter_code
_entity_poly.pdbx_strand_id
1 'polypeptide(L)' 'MTAPKKADLEYAKSQLKQAQIAFKSTSALIEGKFASPDELKTREAVMEGAQALVDISKQRLADMKILAPFSGVVV' A
#
# COMPACT_ATOMS: atom_id res chain seq x y z
N MET A 1 -1.92 21.52 0.14
CA MET A 1 -1.41 20.13 0.28
C MET A 1 -0.11 20.17 1.07
N THR A 2 -0.09 19.73 2.32
CA THR A 2 1.15 19.70 3.12
C THR A 2 2.06 18.57 2.63
N ALA A 3 3.27 18.92 2.19
CA ALA A 3 4.33 18.02 1.70
C ALA A 3 4.50 16.68 2.47
N PRO A 4 4.42 16.59 3.82
CA PRO A 4 4.62 15.34 4.54
C PRO A 4 3.67 14.20 4.13
N LYS A 5 2.40 14.48 3.85
CA LYS A 5 1.40 13.43 3.58
C LYS A 5 1.50 12.80 2.19
N LYS A 6 2.05 13.53 1.21
CA LYS A 6 2.42 12.93 -0.08
C LYS A 6 3.62 12.01 0.09
N ALA A 7 4.60 12.41 0.91
CA ALA A 7 5.74 11.57 1.22
C ALA A 7 5.31 10.28 1.94
N ASP A 8 4.33 10.34 2.84
CA ASP A 8 3.76 9.14 3.49
C ASP A 8 3.16 8.16 2.48
N LEU A 9 2.39 8.65 1.50
CA LEU A 9 1.84 7.80 0.44
C LEU A 9 2.93 7.18 -0.43
N GLU A 10 3.94 7.96 -0.84
CA GLU A 10 5.04 7.44 -1.67
C GLU A 10 5.91 6.45 -0.90
N TYR A 11 6.11 6.67 0.40
CA TYR A 11 6.76 5.72 1.28
C TYR A 11 5.95 4.41 1.37
N ALA A 12 4.64 4.48 1.60
CA ALA A 12 3.78 3.30 1.63
C ALA A 12 3.82 2.53 0.30
N LYS A 13 3.80 3.23 -0.84
CA LYS A 13 3.95 2.62 -2.17
C LYS A 13 5.30 1.93 -2.35
N SER A 14 6.37 2.52 -1.84
CA SER A 14 7.70 1.90 -1.83
C SER A 14 7.71 0.60 -1.04
N GLN A 15 7.11 0.59 0.15
CA GLN A 15 6.99 -0.62 0.99
C GLN A 15 6.18 -1.72 0.28
N LEU A 16 5.04 -1.36 -0.32
CA LEU A 16 4.25 -2.29 -1.13
C LEU A 16 5.06 -2.87 -2.29
N LYS A 17 5.80 -2.04 -3.02
CA LYS A 17 6.65 -2.50 -4.14
C LYS A 17 7.70 -3.50 -3.67
N GLN A 18 8.34 -3.25 -2.53
CA GLN A 18 9.32 -4.19 -1.96
C GLN A 18 8.65 -5.51 -1.56
N ALA A 19 7.50 -5.45 -0.91
CA ALA A 19 6.75 -6.65 -0.52
C ALA A 19 6.27 -7.47 -1.72
N GLN A 20 5.82 -6.81 -2.80
CA GLN A 20 5.46 -7.46 -4.06
C GLN A 20 6.66 -8.16 -4.72
N ILE A 21 7.83 -7.51 -4.73
CA ILE A 21 9.06 -8.12 -5.26
C ILE A 21 9.41 -9.37 -4.44
N ALA A 22 9.37 -9.29 -3.11
CA ALA A 22 9.66 -10.41 -2.24
C ALA A 22 8.67 -11.57 -2.45
N PHE A 23 7.38 -11.29 -2.48
CA PHE A 23 6.34 -12.29 -2.77
C PHE A 23 6.58 -12.96 -4.13
N LYS A 24 6.71 -12.18 -5.21
CA LYS A 24 6.94 -12.71 -6.56
C LYS A 24 8.20 -13.57 -6.64
N SER A 25 9.27 -13.12 -5.99
CA SER A 25 10.54 -13.87 -5.95
C SER A 25 10.35 -15.20 -5.21
N THR A 26 9.69 -15.20 -4.05
CA THR A 26 9.40 -16.42 -3.30
C THR A 26 8.45 -17.35 -4.06
N SER A 27 7.45 -16.84 -4.78
CA SER A 27 6.59 -17.66 -5.64
C SER A 27 7.40 -18.41 -6.71
N ALA A 28 8.32 -17.71 -7.37
CA ALA A 28 9.21 -18.34 -8.37
C ALA A 28 10.16 -19.37 -7.74
N LEU A 29 10.60 -19.15 -6.50
CA LEU A 29 11.43 -20.12 -5.77
C LEU A 29 10.62 -21.37 -5.37
N ILE A 30 9.33 -21.26 -5.06
CA ILE A 30 8.46 -22.42 -4.80
C ILE A 30 8.33 -23.31 -6.03
N GLU A 31 8.16 -22.73 -7.23
CA GLU A 31 8.10 -23.50 -8.48
C GLU A 31 9.36 -24.36 -8.67
N GLY A 32 10.52 -23.83 -8.27
CA GLY A 32 11.80 -24.54 -8.27
C GLY A 32 12.08 -25.41 -7.03
N LYS A 33 11.16 -25.49 -6.06
CA LYS A 33 11.33 -26.17 -4.75
C LYS A 33 12.47 -25.59 -3.88
N PHE A 34 12.79 -24.31 -4.06
CA PHE A 34 13.81 -23.58 -3.29
C PHE A 34 13.25 -22.75 -2.13
N ALA A 35 11.92 -22.71 -1.97
CA ALA A 35 11.24 -22.07 -0.84
C ALA A 35 10.07 -22.93 -0.36
N SER A 36 9.62 -22.72 0.88
CA SER A 36 8.50 -23.47 1.46
C SER A 36 7.15 -22.75 1.23
N PRO A 37 6.02 -23.49 1.13
CA PRO A 37 4.68 -22.89 1.06
C PRO A 37 4.37 -21.92 2.20
N ASP A 38 4.89 -22.18 3.41
CA ASP A 38 4.69 -21.29 4.56
C ASP A 38 5.49 -19.99 4.43
N GLU A 39 6.68 -20.04 3.83
CA GLU A 39 7.43 -18.83 3.50
C GLU A 39 6.65 -17.97 2.50
N LEU A 40 6.06 -18.58 1.46
CA LEU A 40 5.23 -17.85 0.51
C LEU A 40 4.02 -17.19 1.17
N LYS A 41 3.29 -17.91 2.02
CA LYS A 41 2.16 -17.34 2.80
C LYS A 41 2.61 -16.19 3.69
N THR A 42 3.80 -16.29 4.29
CA THR A 42 4.36 -15.21 5.09
C THR A 42 4.63 -13.97 4.22
N ARG A 43 5.18 -14.13 3.01
CA ARG A 43 5.39 -13.02 2.08
C ARG A 43 4.08 -12.42 1.57
N GLU A 44 3.06 -13.25 1.36
CA GLU A 44 1.72 -12.84 0.98
C GLU A 44 1.11 -11.93 2.04
N ALA A 45 1.12 -12.36 3.31
CA ALA A 45 0.61 -11.56 4.42
C ALA A 45 1.35 -10.21 4.57
N VAL A 46 2.67 -10.19 4.36
CA VAL A 46 3.46 -8.93 4.36
C VAL A 46 3.05 -8.01 3.20
N MET A 47 2.82 -8.57 2.01
CA MET A 47 2.33 -7.81 0.85
C MET A 47 0.95 -7.23 1.09
N GLU A 48 0.02 -8.01 1.64
CA GLU A 48 -1.32 -7.56 2.01
C GLU A 48 -1.28 -6.43 3.05
N GLY A 49 -0.44 -6.58 4.08
CA GLY A 49 -0.23 -5.52 5.08
C GLY A 49 0.30 -4.22 4.46
N ALA A 50 1.27 -4.32 3.54
CA ALA A 50 1.79 -3.16 2.82
C ALA A 50 0.74 -2.51 1.89
N GLN A 51 -0.14 -3.31 1.30
CA GLN A 51 -1.26 -2.82 0.49
C GLN A 51 -2.26 -2.05 1.37
N ALA A 52 -2.60 -2.57 2.55
CA ALA A 52 -3.45 -1.89 3.51
C ALA A 52 -2.87 -0.52 3.94
N LEU A 53 -1.55 -0.42 4.14
CA LEU A 53 -0.89 0.85 4.45
C LEU A 53 -1.01 1.88 3.32
N VAL A 54 -0.90 1.44 2.07
CA VAL A 54 -1.11 2.30 0.89
C VAL A 54 -2.55 2.82 0.88
N ASP A 55 -3.53 1.94 1.12
CA ASP A 55 -4.93 2.32 1.03
C ASP A 55 -5.35 3.26 2.17
N ILE A 56 -4.86 3.05 3.40
CA ILE A 56 -5.02 4.00 4.50
C ILE A 56 -4.41 5.36 4.14
N SER A 57 -3.22 5.38 3.53
CA SER A 57 -2.54 6.62 3.14
C SER A 57 -3.30 7.37 2.02
N LYS A 58 -3.88 6.64 1.07
CA LYS A 58 -4.77 7.22 0.05
C LYS A 58 -6.03 7.80 0.67
N GLN A 59 -6.68 7.08 1.58
CA GLN A 59 -7.89 7.55 2.26
C GLN A 59 -7.61 8.83 3.04
N ARG A 60 -6.53 8.88 3.83
CA ARG A 60 -6.10 10.09 4.54
C ARG A 60 -5.88 11.29 3.61
N LEU A 61 -5.37 11.08 2.41
CA LEU A 61 -5.22 12.13 1.39
C LEU A 61 -6.55 12.52 0.75
N ALA A 62 -7.48 11.57 0.58
CA ALA A 62 -8.82 11.83 0.08
C ALA A 62 -9.65 12.64 1.09
N ASP A 63 -9.60 12.28 2.38
CA ASP A 63 -10.28 13.00 3.46
C ASP A 63 -9.81 14.47 3.58
N MET A 64 -8.57 14.75 3.18
CA MET A 64 -8.05 16.12 3.11
C MET A 64 -8.63 16.94 1.96
N LYS A 65 -9.12 16.30 0.90
CA LYS A 65 -9.98 16.99 -0.07
C LYS A 65 -11.35 17.11 0.58
N ILE A 66 -11.49 18.06 1.50
CA ILE A 66 -12.79 18.50 2.00
C ILE A 66 -13.53 19.08 0.80
N LEU A 67 -14.35 18.26 0.15
CA LEU A 67 -15.40 18.72 -0.73
C LEU A 67 -16.48 19.27 0.19
N ALA A 68 -16.76 20.57 0.13
CA ALA A 68 -17.92 21.11 0.82
C ALA A 68 -19.16 20.32 0.34
N PRO A 69 -20.01 19.77 1.24
CA PRO A 69 -21.15 18.94 0.85
C PRO A 69 -22.26 19.72 0.13
N PHE A 70 -22.11 21.03 -0.03
CA PHE A 70 -23.14 21.93 -0.53
C PHE A 70 -22.54 22.91 -1.54
N SER A 71 -23.17 22.99 -2.71
CA SER A 71 -22.93 24.01 -3.74
C SER A 71 -23.61 25.34 -3.38
N GLY A 72 -23.52 25.77 -2.12
CA GLY A 72 -24.13 27.01 -1.64
C GLY A 72 -23.15 28.17 -1.71
N VAL A 73 -23.54 29.26 -2.35
CA VAL A 73 -22.83 30.55 -2.28
C VAL A 73 -22.78 30.97 -0.81
N VAL A 74 -21.58 31.17 -0.26
CA VAL A 74 -21.41 31.82 1.04
C VAL A 74 -21.69 33.32 0.82
N VAL A 75 -22.81 33.81 1.34
CA VAL A 75 -23.18 35.23 1.38
C VAL A 75 -22.82 35.78 2.75
#